data_AF-A0A7L2RJC9-F1
#
_entry.id   AF-A0A7L2RJC9-F1
#
_cell.length_a   1.000
_cell.length_b   1.000
_cell.length_c   1.000
_cell.angle_alpha   90.00
_cell.angle_beta   90.00
_cell.angle_gamma   90.00
#
_symmetry.space_group_name_H-M   'P 1'
#
loop_
_entity.id
_entity.type
_entity.pdbx_description
1 polymer ?
#
loop_
_entity_poly.entity_id
_entity_poly.type
_entity_poly.pdbx_seq_one_letter_code
_entity_poly.pdbx_strand_id
1 'polypeptide(L)'
;AEMARVLADSNHVPLHRLSLLVHSVSIMHNTNLRVYIMAFDVKSDDMLRILKPSIPLERIHFDSYVTCVSGAVVDLISRQYDKFLTHFILMNDVIDMSAFPDLSDNRNEDPLVLLAWRCTRLSLLAVHG
;
A
#
# COMPACT_ATOMS: atom_id res chain seq x y z
N ALA A 1 -7.13 17.74 -25.27
CA ALA A 1 -7.04 17.09 -26.59
C ALA A 1 -5.81 16.17 -26.69
N GLU A 2 -4.63 16.56 -26.19
CA GLU A 2 -3.41 15.73 -26.28
C GLU A 2 -3.36 14.52 -25.33
N MET A 3 -3.86 14.63 -24.10
CA MET A 3 -3.86 13.52 -23.13
C MET A 3 -4.67 12.30 -23.57
N ALA A 4 -5.73 12.49 -24.34
CA ALA A 4 -6.55 11.38 -24.83
C ALA A 4 -5.82 10.54 -25.89
N ARG A 5 -4.86 11.13 -26.62
CA ARG A 5 -4.06 10.42 -27.63
C ARG A 5 -3.02 9.49 -26.98
N VAL A 6 -2.45 9.91 -25.85
CA VAL A 6 -1.46 9.11 -25.11
C VAL A 6 -2.09 7.87 -24.46
N LEU A 7 -3.36 7.96 -24.06
CA LEU A 7 -4.12 6.83 -23.52
C LEU A 7 -4.63 5.86 -24.60
N ALA A 8 -4.70 6.31 -25.85
CA ALA A 8 -5.17 5.50 -26.98
C ALA A 8 -4.05 4.75 -27.71
N ASP A 9 -2.78 5.03 -27.41
CA ASP A 9 -1.65 4.35 -28.01
C ASP A 9 -1.33 3.07 -27.21
N SER A 10 -1.78 1.94 -27.75
CA SER A 10 -1.66 0.58 -27.20
C SER A 10 -0.23 0.02 -27.16
N ASN A 11 0.79 0.87 -27.31
CA ASN A 11 2.19 0.47 -27.18
C ASN A 11 2.68 0.63 -25.75
N HIS A 12 2.48 -0.43 -24.94
CA HIS A 12 3.15 -0.77 -23.67
C HIS A 12 4.10 0.28 -23.04
N VAL A 13 3.59 1.46 -22.68
CA VAL A 13 4.34 2.38 -21.84
C VAL A 13 4.30 1.80 -20.42
N PRO A 14 5.46 1.53 -19.78
CA PRO A 14 5.46 1.08 -18.39
C PRO A 14 4.73 2.11 -17.55
N LEU A 15 3.59 1.72 -16.96
CA LEU A 15 2.73 2.53 -16.07
C LEU A 15 3.52 3.22 -14.95
N HIS A 16 4.73 2.73 -14.67
CA HIS A 16 5.71 3.29 -13.75
C HIS A 16 6.12 4.74 -14.03
N ARG A 17 6.22 5.19 -15.30
CA ARG A 17 6.72 6.55 -15.60
C ARG A 17 5.62 7.62 -15.71
N LEU A 18 4.38 7.24 -16.05
CA LEU A 18 3.27 8.19 -16.12
C LEU A 18 2.68 8.51 -14.75
N SER A 19 2.73 7.57 -13.79
CA SER A 19 2.29 7.81 -12.42
C SER A 19 3.13 8.91 -11.75
N LEU A 20 4.46 8.89 -11.87
CA LEU A 20 5.38 9.75 -11.13
C LEU A 20 5.49 11.21 -11.60
N LEU A 21 5.00 11.59 -12.78
CA LEU A 21 5.11 12.98 -13.28
C LEU A 21 3.87 13.84 -13.01
N VAL A 22 2.75 13.24 -12.61
CA VAL A 22 1.57 13.97 -12.08
C VAL A 22 1.71 14.24 -10.57
N HIS A 23 2.61 13.49 -9.88
CA HIS A 23 3.12 13.82 -8.54
C HIS A 23 3.90 15.15 -8.66
N SER A 24 3.54 16.28 -8.06
CA SER A 24 3.46 16.49 -6.62
C SER A 24 2.49 17.63 -6.23
N VAL A 25 2.09 18.47 -7.19
CA VAL A 25 1.40 19.75 -6.89
C VAL A 25 -0.12 19.64 -7.00
N SER A 26 -0.65 18.81 -7.90
CA SER A 26 -2.12 18.73 -8.12
C SER A 26 -2.80 17.64 -7.27
N ILE A 27 -2.07 16.59 -6.88
CA ILE A 27 -2.59 15.50 -6.04
C ILE A 27 -2.93 15.99 -4.62
N MET A 28 -2.17 16.93 -4.07
CA MET A 28 -2.39 17.45 -2.71
C MET A 28 -3.68 18.27 -2.55
N HIS A 29 -4.23 18.81 -3.64
CA HIS A 29 -5.37 19.73 -3.58
C HIS A 29 -6.72 19.07 -3.89
N ASN A 30 -6.72 17.80 -4.30
CA ASN A 30 -7.96 17.08 -4.55
C ASN A 30 -8.33 16.23 -3.33
N THR A 31 -9.15 16.80 -2.45
CA THR A 31 -9.67 16.13 -1.25
C THR A 31 -10.53 14.89 -1.55
N ASN A 32 -10.93 14.69 -2.81
CA ASN A 32 -11.70 13.53 -3.26
C ASN A 32 -10.83 12.43 -3.86
N LEU A 33 -9.53 12.63 -4.02
CA LEU A 33 -8.65 11.58 -4.54
C LEU A 33 -8.47 10.50 -3.48
N ARG A 34 -8.78 9.26 -3.84
CA ARG A 34 -8.62 8.08 -3.00
C ARG A 34 -7.72 7.10 -3.73
N VAL A 35 -6.64 6.68 -3.08
CA VAL A 35 -5.69 5.74 -3.68
C VAL A 35 -5.87 4.36 -3.09
N TYR A 36 -5.87 3.37 -3.98
CA TYR A 36 -6.02 1.95 -3.67
C TYR A 36 -4.78 1.24 -4.23
N ILE A 37 -4.05 0.54 -3.38
CA ILE A 37 -2.86 -0.22 -3.79
C ILE A 37 -3.15 -1.71 -3.60
N MET A 38 -2.92 -2.49 -4.65
CA MET A 38 -2.83 -3.95 -4.58
C MET A 38 -1.38 -4.31 -4.89
N ALA A 39 -0.68 -4.84 -3.90
CA ALA A 39 0.74 -5.18 -3.96
C ALA A 39 0.87 -6.69 -4.12
N PHE A 40 1.27 -7.11 -5.32
CA PHE A 40 1.51 -8.51 -5.66
C PHE A 40 3.02 -8.77 -5.82
N ASP A 41 3.56 -9.70 -5.04
CA ASP A 41 4.99 -10.08 -5.05
C ASP A 41 5.96 -8.88 -4.96
N VAL A 42 5.63 -7.89 -4.11
CA VAL A 42 6.46 -6.70 -3.89
C VAL A 42 7.30 -6.86 -2.64
N LYS A 43 8.62 -6.61 -2.74
CA LYS A 43 9.54 -6.63 -1.60
C LYS A 43 9.33 -5.43 -0.68
N SER A 44 9.58 -5.60 0.61
CA SER A 44 9.47 -4.51 1.62
C SER A 44 10.25 -3.24 1.24
N ASP A 45 11.48 -3.36 0.73
CA ASP A 45 12.29 -2.19 0.33
C ASP A 45 11.67 -1.38 -0.82
N ASP A 46 11.00 -2.07 -1.75
CA ASP A 46 10.31 -1.40 -2.85
C ASP A 46 9.02 -0.74 -2.35
N MET A 47 8.32 -1.36 -1.39
CA MET A 47 7.18 -0.74 -0.72
C MET A 47 7.56 0.57 -0.02
N LEU A 48 8.71 0.64 0.65
CA LEU A 48 9.18 1.89 1.28
C LEU A 48 9.39 3.03 0.26
N ARG A 49 9.76 2.71 -0.99
CA ARG A 49 9.93 3.71 -2.06
C ARG A 49 8.61 4.13 -2.70
N ILE A 50 7.64 3.22 -2.74
CA ILE A 50 6.30 3.45 -3.30
C ILE A 50 5.44 4.28 -2.34
N LEU A 51 5.50 3.99 -1.04
CA LEU A 51 4.66 4.59 0.00
C LEU A 51 5.14 5.99 0.39
N LYS A 52 4.80 6.99 -0.44
CA LYS A 52 5.09 8.39 -0.19
C LYS A 52 4.00 9.08 0.65
N PRO A 53 4.36 10.01 1.55
CA PRO A 53 3.41 10.69 2.42
C PRO A 53 2.39 11.55 1.67
N SER A 54 2.70 11.91 0.43
CA SER A 54 1.81 12.67 -0.45
C SER A 54 0.66 11.84 -1.05
N ILE A 55 0.64 10.52 -0.84
CA ILE A 55 -0.39 9.64 -1.38
C ILE A 55 -1.57 9.60 -0.40
N PRO A 56 -2.80 9.97 -0.81
CA PRO A 56 -3.99 9.80 0.03
C PRO A 56 -4.43 8.32 -0.02
N LEU A 57 -3.63 7.45 0.59
CA LEU A 57 -3.82 6.00 0.58
C LEU A 57 -5.04 5.62 1.44
N GLU A 58 -6.11 5.19 0.78
CA GLU A 58 -7.34 4.78 1.44
C GLU A 58 -7.41 3.27 1.67
N ARG A 59 -6.86 2.46 0.76
CA ARG A 59 -6.78 1.00 0.94
C ARG A 59 -5.46 0.43 0.44
N ILE A 60 -4.95 -0.55 1.17
CA ILE A 60 -3.83 -1.37 0.75
C ILE A 60 -4.16 -2.85 0.92
N HIS A 61 -3.90 -3.61 -0.13
CA HIS A 61 -4.06 -5.06 -0.16
C HIS A 61 -2.71 -5.66 -0.54
N PHE A 62 -2.13 -6.42 0.39
CA PHE A 62 -0.99 -7.28 0.14
C PHE A 62 -1.52 -8.65 -0.24
N ASP A 63 -1.35 -8.99 -1.51
CA ASP A 63 -1.81 -10.24 -2.10
C ASP A 63 -0.57 -11.02 -2.51
N SER A 64 -0.33 -12.20 -1.95
CA SER A 64 0.89 -12.89 -2.29
C SER A 64 0.93 -14.39 -2.11
N TYR A 65 1.73 -14.96 -3.01
CA TYR A 65 2.35 -16.28 -2.94
C TYR A 65 3.62 -16.31 -2.07
N VAL A 66 4.23 -15.16 -1.73
CA VAL A 66 5.59 -15.03 -1.12
C VAL A 66 5.85 -13.74 -0.30
N THR A 67 4.85 -12.89 0.00
CA THR A 67 5.14 -11.50 0.44
C THR A 67 5.79 -11.44 1.82
N CYS A 68 6.99 -10.87 1.83
CA CYS A 68 7.70 -10.39 3.00
C CYS A 68 7.33 -8.92 3.26
N VAL A 69 6.10 -8.66 3.72
CA VAL A 69 5.77 -7.36 4.35
C VAL A 69 6.40 -7.36 5.73
N SER A 70 7.25 -6.39 6.03
CA SER A 70 7.88 -6.26 7.35
C SER A 70 7.05 -5.41 8.31
N GLY A 71 7.32 -5.56 9.61
CA GLY A 71 6.74 -4.69 10.64
C GLY A 71 7.04 -3.21 10.40
N ALA A 72 8.21 -2.88 9.84
CA ALA A 72 8.60 -1.53 9.46
C ALA A 72 7.68 -0.91 8.38
N VAL A 73 7.27 -1.69 7.38
CA VAL A 73 6.32 -1.22 6.35
C VAL A 73 4.95 -0.96 6.97
N VAL A 74 4.48 -1.85 7.86
CA VAL A 74 3.22 -1.69 8.59
C VAL A 74 3.26 -0.45 9.50
N ASP A 75 4.36 -0.23 10.23
CA ASP A 75 4.55 0.95 11.08
C ASP A 75 4.55 2.24 10.26
N LEU A 76 5.24 2.25 9.10
CA LEU A 76 5.22 3.40 8.17
C LEU A 76 3.79 3.71 7.73
N ILE A 77 3.03 2.70 7.28
CA ILE A 77 1.65 2.85 6.84
C ILE A 77 0.79 3.43 7.97
N SER A 78 0.91 2.87 9.18
CA SER A 78 0.11 3.28 10.34
C SER A 78 0.30 4.74 10.72
N ARG A 79 1.53 5.28 10.56
CA ARG A 79 1.87 6.65 10.93
C ARG A 79 1.57 7.63 9.81
N GLN A 80 1.81 7.23 8.58
CA GLN A 80 1.76 8.11 7.42
C GLN A 80 0.34 8.31 6.89
N TYR A 81 -0.52 7.29 7.05
CA TYR A 81 -1.88 7.29 6.49
C TYR A 81 -2.95 7.10 7.57
N ASP A 82 -2.65 7.45 8.83
CA ASP A 82 -3.54 7.38 10.00
C ASP A 82 -4.94 8.02 9.75
N LYS A 83 -4.97 9.09 8.95
CA LYS A 83 -6.18 9.87 8.61
C LYS A 83 -6.87 9.45 7.31
N PHE A 84 -6.30 8.53 6.55
CA PHE A 84 -6.82 8.14 5.23
C PHE A 84 -7.15 6.66 5.13
N LEU A 85 -6.34 5.81 5.78
CA LEU A 85 -6.43 4.37 5.65
C LEU A 85 -7.76 3.87 6.22
N THR A 86 -8.51 3.17 5.38
CA THR A 86 -9.79 2.55 5.72
C THR A 86 -9.71 1.02 5.64
N HIS A 87 -8.89 0.48 4.75
CA HIS A 87 -8.75 -0.97 4.60
C HIS A 87 -7.27 -1.38 4.53
N PHE A 88 -6.91 -2.32 5.38
CA PHE A 88 -5.62 -3.01 5.35
C PHE A 88 -5.90 -4.51 5.25
N ILE A 89 -5.41 -5.12 4.17
CA ILE A 89 -5.65 -6.54 3.89
C ILE A 89 -4.31 -7.22 3.66
N LEU A 90 -4.07 -8.31 4.39
CA LEU A 90 -2.95 -9.22 4.22
C LEU A 90 -3.51 -10.59 3.84
N MET A 91 -3.26 -11.03 2.61
CA MET A 91 -3.56 -12.38 2.13
C MET A 91 -2.27 -13.18 2.05
N ASN A 92 -2.30 -14.42 2.52
CA ASN A 92 -1.26 -15.41 2.30
C ASN A 92 -1.83 -16.56 1.47
N ASP A 93 -1.27 -16.85 0.30
CA ASP A 93 -1.73 -17.98 -0.51
C ASP A 93 -1.16 -19.30 0.06
N VAL A 94 -2.05 -20.26 0.33
CA VAL A 94 -1.83 -21.48 1.16
C VAL A 94 -0.92 -22.52 0.50
N ILE A 95 -0.31 -22.18 -0.63
CA ILE A 95 0.38 -23.14 -1.50
C ILE A 95 1.77 -23.50 -0.96
N ASP A 96 2.39 -22.62 -0.18
CA ASP A 96 3.59 -22.92 0.57
C ASP A 96 3.33 -22.72 2.07
N MET A 97 3.80 -23.66 2.88
CA MET A 97 3.70 -23.65 4.35
C MET A 97 4.51 -22.50 4.99
N SER A 98 4.80 -21.42 4.26
CA SER A 98 5.28 -20.18 4.86
C SER A 98 4.15 -19.58 5.67
N ALA A 99 4.28 -19.71 6.99
CA ALA A 99 3.48 -18.98 7.95
C ALA A 99 3.41 -17.48 7.59
N PHE A 100 2.34 -16.80 8.02
CA PHE A 100 2.19 -15.35 7.90
C PHE A 100 3.52 -14.62 8.17
N PRO A 101 3.81 -13.51 7.47
CA PRO A 101 5.06 -12.80 7.63
C PRO A 101 5.25 -12.44 9.11
N ASP A 102 6.45 -12.71 9.63
CA ASP A 102 6.82 -12.29 10.97
C ASP A 102 6.97 -10.76 10.98
N LEU A 103 5.94 -10.10 11.49
CA LEU A 103 5.92 -8.64 11.65
C LEU A 103 6.63 -8.21 12.94
N SER A 104 6.99 -9.14 13.82
CA SER A 104 7.70 -8.85 15.05
C SER A 104 9.16 -8.54 14.70
N ASP A 105 9.44 -7.30 14.29
CA ASP A 105 10.80 -6.77 14.07
C ASP A 105 11.53 -6.60 15.43
N ASN A 106 11.55 -7.64 16.26
CA ASN A 106 12.10 -7.66 17.62
C ASN A 106 11.49 -6.59 18.56
N ARG A 107 10.22 -6.25 18.30
CA ARG A 107 9.46 -5.24 19.05
C ARG A 107 8.54 -5.92 20.07
N ASN A 108 8.30 -5.22 21.19
CA ASN A 108 7.40 -5.67 22.25
C ASN A 108 5.91 -5.40 21.92
N GLU A 109 5.63 -4.67 20.83
CA GLU A 109 4.30 -4.26 20.41
C GLU A 109 3.99 -4.87 19.04
N ASP A 110 2.78 -5.39 18.86
CA ASP A 110 2.30 -5.93 17.60
C ASP A 110 2.01 -4.80 16.58
N PRO A 111 2.64 -4.79 15.40
CA PRO A 111 2.45 -3.72 14.42
C PRO A 111 1.03 -3.60 13.87
N LEU A 112 0.27 -4.69 13.76
CA LEU A 112 -1.12 -4.67 13.30
C LEU A 112 -2.03 -4.07 14.37
N VAL A 113 -1.77 -4.34 15.65
CA VAL A 113 -2.47 -3.69 16.77
C VAL A 113 -2.19 -2.18 16.77
N LEU A 114 -0.91 -1.79 16.61
CA LEU A 114 -0.54 -0.37 16.50
C LEU A 114 -1.18 0.31 15.28
N LEU A 115 -1.28 -0.40 14.15
CA LEU A 115 -1.95 0.08 12.95
C LEU A 115 -3.44 0.31 13.22
N ALA A 116 -4.13 -0.67 13.80
CA ALA A 116 -5.54 -0.56 14.15
C ALA A 116 -5.82 0.58 15.14
N TRP A 117 -4.90 0.81 16.09
CA TRP A 117 -5.01 1.88 17.06
C TRP A 117 -4.80 3.28 16.46
N ARG A 118 -3.82 3.45 15.57
CA ARG A 118 -3.47 4.76 14.99
C ARG A 118 -4.40 5.16 13.86
N CYS A 119 -4.80 4.22 13.01
CA CYS A 119 -5.63 4.50 11.84
C CYS A 119 -7.10 4.69 12.25
N THR A 120 -7.46 5.90 12.66
CA THR A 120 -8.82 6.24 13.16
C THR A 120 -9.97 6.01 12.19
N ARG A 121 -9.69 5.91 10.88
CA ARG A 121 -10.68 5.61 9.84
C ARG A 121 -10.67 4.16 9.37
N LEU A 122 -9.85 3.31 9.98
CA LEU A 122 -9.75 1.90 9.62
C LEU A 122 -11.09 1.22 9.89
N SER A 123 -11.74 0.81 8.80
CA SER A 123 -13.00 0.06 8.81
C SER A 123 -12.79 -1.43 8.61
N LEU A 124 -11.68 -1.83 7.99
CA LEU A 124 -11.34 -3.22 7.76
C LEU A 124 -9.86 -3.47 8.02
N LEU A 125 -9.57 -4.38 8.94
CA LEU A 125 -8.30 -5.06 9.07
C LEU A 125 -8.56 -6.54 8.81
N ALA A 126 -7.98 -7.06 7.74
CA ALA A 126 -8.20 -8.42 7.30
C ALA A 126 -6.87 -9.15 7.17
N VAL A 127 -6.75 -10.27 7.87
CA VAL A 127 -5.61 -11.20 7.77
C VAL A 127 -6.19 -12.54 7.39
N HIS A 128 -5.91 -12.99 6.17
CA HIS A 128 -6.46 -14.22 5.60
C HIS A 128 -5.33 -15.09 5.09
N GLY A 129 -5.52 -16.40 5.21
CA GLY A 129 -4.65 -17.44 4.68
C GLY A 129 -5.31 -18.78 4.83
#